data_AF-A0A498FEJ7-F1
#
_entry.id   AF-A0A498FEJ7-F1
#
_cell.length_a   1.000
_cell.length_b   1.000
_cell.length_c   1.000
_cell.angle_alpha   90.00
_cell.angle_beta   90.00
_cell.angle_gamma   90.00
#
_symmetry.space_group_name_H-M   'P 1'
#
loop_
_entity.id
_entity.type
_entity.pdbx_description
1 polymer ?
#
loop_
_entity_poly.entity_id
_entity_poly.type
_entity_poly.pdbx_seq_one_letter_code
_entity_poly.pdbx_strand_id
1 'polypeptide(L)' 'MYVPDDPPATCPACGDPYESVSRHTDGFVANLLDNERYRRVCFHPSTDGGDPAFDCYHHTHEQAGTD' A
#
# COMPACT_ATOMS: atom_id res chain seq x y z
N MET A 1 4.20 9.11 -8.13
CA MET A 1 3.62 7.82 -7.71
C MET A 1 3.88 6.80 -8.80
N TYR A 2 4.44 5.65 -8.45
CA TYR A 2 4.75 4.56 -9.37
C TYR A 2 4.63 3.21 -8.67
N VAL A 3 4.59 2.11 -9.42
CA VAL A 3 4.65 0.75 -8.88
C VAL A 3 6.12 0.35 -8.80
N PRO A 4 6.66 -0.03 -7.62
CA PRO A 4 8.05 -0.47 -7.49
C PRO A 4 8.29 -1.79 -8.23
N ASP A 5 9.52 -2.00 -8.74
CA ASP A 5 9.86 -3.14 -9.62
C ASP A 5 9.91 -4.50 -8.90
N ASP A 6 10.30 -4.54 -7.63
CA ASP A 6 10.43 -5.77 -6.82
C ASP A 6 9.75 -5.59 -5.44
N PRO A 7 8.41 -5.56 -5.42
CA PRO A 7 7.69 -5.39 -4.16
C PRO A 7 7.68 -6.69 -3.34
N PRO A 8 7.68 -6.60 -2.00
CA PRO A 8 7.71 -7.77 -1.13
C PRO A 8 6.45 -8.63 -1.30
N ALA A 9 6.54 -9.95 -1.10
CA ALA A 9 5.39 -10.85 -1.29
C ALA A 9 4.22 -10.61 -0.30
N THR A 10 4.50 -10.02 0.87
CA THR A 10 3.49 -9.69 1.90
C THR A 10 3.61 -8.24 2.32
N CYS A 11 2.53 -7.68 2.87
CA CYS A 11 2.53 -6.30 3.32
C CYS A 11 3.47 -6.13 4.53
N PRO A 12 4.53 -5.32 4.43
CA PRO A 12 5.48 -5.15 5.54
C PRO A 12 4.86 -4.48 6.77
N ALA A 13 3.73 -3.78 6.61
CA ALA A 13 3.07 -3.07 7.70
C ALA A 13 2.17 -3.98 8.57
N CYS A 14 1.50 -4.96 7.97
CA CYS A 14 0.53 -5.80 8.70
C CYS A 14 0.78 -7.32 8.57
N GLY A 15 1.62 -7.77 7.63
CA GLY A 15 1.91 -9.18 7.38
C GLY A 15 0.94 -9.88 6.41
N ASP A 16 -0.23 -9.28 6.13
CA ASP A 16 -1.25 -9.87 5.25
C ASP A 16 -0.85 -9.80 3.76
N PRO A 17 -1.47 -10.63 2.90
CA PRO A 17 -1.45 -10.42 1.44
C PRO A 17 -2.06 -9.06 1.08
N TYR A 18 -1.64 -8.52 -0.05
CA TYR A 18 -2.16 -7.27 -0.61
C TYR A 18 -2.33 -7.43 -2.13
N GLU A 19 -3.19 -6.62 -2.74
CA GLU A 19 -3.46 -6.68 -4.18
C GLU A 19 -2.51 -5.79 -4.98
N SER A 20 -2.18 -4.61 -4.48
CA SER A 20 -1.28 -3.69 -5.17
C SER A 20 -0.47 -2.80 -4.23
N VAL A 21 0.67 -2.33 -4.71
CA VAL A 21 1.53 -1.38 -3.99
C VAL A 21 1.90 -0.21 -4.90
N SER A 22 1.97 0.98 -4.30
CA SER A 22 2.48 2.19 -4.96
C SER A 22 3.47 2.93 -4.07
N ARG A 23 4.54 3.46 -4.67
CA ARG A 23 5.51 4.33 -4.00
C ARG A 23 5.19 5.79 -4.22
N HIS A 24 5.24 6.57 -3.15
CA HIS A 24 5.05 8.02 -3.14
C HIS A 24 6.31 8.71 -2.60
N THR A 25 6.91 9.55 -3.43
CA THR A 25 8.11 10.37 -3.14
C THR A 25 7.76 11.79 -2.70
N ASP A 26 6.47 12.14 -2.77
CA ASP A 26 5.91 13.44 -2.40
C ASP A 26 4.68 13.24 -1.51
N GLY A 27 3.99 14.33 -1.17
CA GLY A 27 2.71 14.27 -0.47
C GLY A 27 1.64 13.48 -1.25
N PHE A 28 0.77 12.80 -0.52
CA PHE A 28 -0.38 12.10 -1.09
C PHE A 28 -1.58 12.17 -0.14
N VAL A 29 -2.76 11.96 -0.69
CA VAL A 29 -4.02 11.91 0.07
C VAL A 29 -4.64 10.55 -0.17
N ALA A 30 -5.03 9.88 0.90
CA ALA A 30 -5.78 8.64 0.85
C ALA A 30 -7.18 8.87 1.42
N ASN A 31 -8.21 8.47 0.67
CA ASN A 31 -9.59 8.44 1.14
C ASN A 31 -10.11 7.00 0.99
N LEU A 32 -10.58 6.41 2.08
CA LEU A 32 -11.01 5.00 2.15
C LEU A 32 -12.54 4.83 2.26
N LEU A 33 -13.32 5.88 2.01
CA LEU A 33 -14.77 5.82 2.12
C LEU A 33 -15.37 4.91 1.02
N ASP A 34 -16.01 3.83 1.46
CA ASP A 34 -16.86 2.90 0.68
C ASP A 34 -16.27 2.47 -0.68
N ASN A 35 -14.97 2.21 -0.72
CA ASN A 35 -14.33 1.71 -1.92
C ASN A 35 -14.72 0.24 -2.15
N GLU A 36 -15.38 -0.03 -3.28
CA GLU A 36 -15.89 -1.36 -3.63
C GLU A 36 -14.78 -2.41 -3.77
N ARG A 37 -13.57 -1.99 -4.13
CA ARG A 37 -12.43 -2.88 -4.38
C ARG A 37 -11.51 -3.01 -3.18
N TYR A 38 -11.11 -1.88 -2.61
CA TYR A 38 -10.10 -1.82 -1.55
C TYR A 38 -10.71 -1.43 -0.22
N ARG A 39 -10.52 -2.27 0.80
CA ARG A 39 -11.04 -1.99 2.15
C ARG A 39 -10.06 -1.22 3.02
N ARG A 40 -8.76 -1.42 2.79
CA ARG A 40 -7.69 -0.91 3.64
C ARG A 40 -6.49 -0.56 2.79
N VAL A 41 -5.83 0.55 3.13
CA VAL A 41 -4.47 0.83 2.67
C VAL A 41 -3.54 0.88 3.89
N CYS A 42 -2.42 0.18 3.80
CA CYS A 42 -1.35 0.23 4.78
C CYS A 42 -0.19 1.08 4.27
N PHE A 43 0.46 1.82 5.17
CA PHE A 43 1.58 2.69 4.84
C PHE A 43 2.85 2.16 5.49
N HIS A 44 3.91 2.01 4.70
CA HIS A 44 5.22 1.62 5.21
C HIS A 44 6.29 2.63 4.76
N PRO A 45 7.16 3.12 5.66
CA PRO A 45 8.25 3.99 5.27
C PRO A 45 9.18 3.28 4.30
N SER A 46 9.70 4.03 3.34
CA SER A 46 10.57 3.52 2.28
C SER A 46 11.55 4.60 1.85
N THR A 47 12.38 4.29 0.87
CA THR A 47 13.30 5.23 0.25
C THR A 47 13.31 5.09 -1.26
N ASP A 48 13.49 6.20 -1.98
CA ASP A 48 13.72 6.22 -3.42
C ASP A 48 15.02 6.96 -3.71
N GLY A 49 16.04 6.27 -4.25
CA GLY A 49 17.35 6.89 -4.49
C GLY A 49 18.04 7.46 -3.24
N GLY A 50 17.60 7.09 -2.03
CA GLY A 50 18.08 7.63 -0.76
C GLY A 50 17.19 8.73 -0.15
N ASP A 51 16.22 9.24 -0.90
CA ASP A 51 15.24 10.22 -0.41
C ASP A 51 14.05 9.52 0.30
N PRO A 52 13.43 10.16 1.31
CA PRO A 52 12.28 9.59 2.01
C PRO A 52 11.10 9.33 1.08
N ALA A 53 10.47 8.17 1.23
CA ALA A 53 9.27 7.79 0.51
C ALA A 53 8.30 6.99 1.40
N PHE A 54 7.08 6.76 0.90
CA PHE A 54 6.13 5.82 1.48
C PHE A 54 5.66 4.82 0.43
N ASP A 55 5.59 3.56 0.83
CA ASP A 55 4.90 2.52 0.08
C ASP A 55 3.48 2.35 0.65
N CYS A 56 2.49 2.40 -0.25
CA CYS A 56 1.07 2.25 0.05
C CYS A 56 0.60 0.87 -0.44
N TYR A 57 0.28 -0.04 0.48
CA TYR A 57 -0.17 -1.39 0.18
C TYR A 57 -1.69 -1.48 0.28
N HIS A 58 -2.36 -1.84 -0.81
CA HIS A 58 -3.82 -1.87 -0.93
C HIS A 58 -4.34 -3.29 -0.74
N HIS A 59 -5.29 -3.46 0.18
CA HIS A 59 -5.91 -4.73 0.49
C HIS A 59 -7.36 -4.74 0.02
N THR A 60 -7.77 -5.84 -0.63
CA THR A 60 -9.19 -6.10 -0.89
C THR A 60 -9.96 -6.35 0.41
N HIS A 61 -11.29 -6.42 0.33
CA HIS A 61 -12.15 -6.80 1.47
C HIS A 61 -11.81 -8.20 2.01
N GLU A 62 -11.61 -9.18 1.12
CA GLU A 62 -11.16 -10.53 1.48
C GLU A 62 -9.82 -10.52 2.22
N GLN A 63 -8.81 -9.85 1.65
CA GLN A 63 -7.46 -9.79 2.22
C GLN A 63 -7.38 -9.03 3.54
N ALA A 64 -8.30 -8.10 3.79
CA ALA A 64 -8.41 -7.40 5.06
C ALA A 64 -9.13 -8.23 6.14
N GLY A 65 -9.62 -9.43 5.80
CA GLY A 65 -10.31 -10.34 6.73
C GLY A 65 -11.70 -9.84 7.12
N THR A 66 -12.40 -9.14 6.22
CA THR A 66 -13.71 -8.53 6.49
C THR A 66 -14.86 -9.08 5.64
N ASP A 67 -14.70 -10.28 5.07
CA ASP A 67 -15.80 -11.02 4.43
C ASP A 67 -16.68 -11.77 5.45
#